data_AF-A0A9W7J658-F1
#
_entry.id   AF-A0A9W7J658-F1
#
_cell.length_a   1.000
_cell.length_b   1.000
_cell.length_c   1.000
_cell.angle_alpha   90.00
_cell.angle_beta   90.00
_cell.angle_gamma   90.00
#
_symmetry.space_group_name_H-M   'P 1'
#
loop_
_entity.id
_entity.type
_entity.pdbx_description
1 polymer ?
#
loop_
_entity_poly.entity_id
_entity_poly.type
_entity_poly.pdbx_seq_one_letter_code
_entity_poly.pdbx_strand_id
1 'polypeptide(L)'
;MLRKEIKKHLEANGTVWYPRHLVLVTEIGNDNKLKMALHCQHTMNYQDYGVRKERRTDLIIELKRILEEFGIKYNILPEQRNLNQVTQDKPDSTNVMLEE
;
A
#
# COMPACT_ATOMS: atom_id res chain seq x y z
N MET A 1 -8.34 -16.18 -10.97
CA MET A 1 -7.06 -15.49 -11.30
C MET A 1 -7.25 -13.99 -11.09
N LEU A 2 -6.28 -13.29 -10.49
CA LEU A 2 -6.38 -11.87 -10.10
C LEU A 2 -6.93 -10.96 -11.21
N ARG A 3 -6.40 -11.07 -12.43
CA ARG A 3 -6.85 -10.26 -13.58
C ARG A 3 -8.34 -10.41 -13.89
N LYS A 4 -8.91 -11.60 -13.67
CA LYS A 4 -10.33 -11.88 -13.90
C LYS A 4 -11.23 -11.21 -12.87
N GLU A 5 -10.81 -11.18 -11.59
CA GLU A 5 -11.57 -10.52 -10.53
C GLU A 5 -11.53 -8.99 -10.69
N ILE A 6 -10.37 -8.42 -11.03
CA ILE A 6 -10.26 -6.99 -11.34
C ILE A 6 -11.20 -6.62 -12.51
N LYS A 7 -11.18 -7.43 -13.58
CA LYS A 7 -12.07 -7.25 -14.74
C LYS A 7 -13.54 -7.29 -14.34
N LYS A 8 -13.95 -8.34 -13.62
CA LYS A 8 -15.32 -8.52 -13.15
C LYS A 8 -15.79 -7.34 -12.31
N HIS A 9 -14.94 -6.81 -11.43
CA HIS A 9 -15.26 -5.65 -10.59
C HIS A 9 -15.46 -4.37 -11.42
N LEU A 10 -14.57 -4.10 -12.38
CA LEU A 10 -14.67 -2.92 -13.25
C LEU A 10 -15.91 -2.97 -14.14
N GLU A 11 -16.23 -4.15 -14.70
CA GLU A 11 -17.40 -4.36 -15.55
C GLU A 11 -18.72 -4.34 -14.76
N ALA A 12 -18.73 -4.80 -13.50
CA ALA A 12 -19.89 -4.67 -12.60
C ALA A 12 -20.25 -3.21 -12.33
N ASN A 13 -19.25 -2.31 -12.35
CA ASN A 13 -19.40 -0.86 -12.20
C ASN A 13 -19.42 -0.13 -13.56
N GLY A 14 -20.08 -0.71 -14.57
CA GLY A 14 -20.08 -0.23 -15.95
C GLY A 14 -20.67 1.16 -16.20
N THR A 15 -21.34 1.77 -15.21
CA THR A 15 -21.77 3.18 -15.27
C THR A 15 -20.64 4.17 -14.97
N VAL A 16 -19.59 3.72 -14.27
CA VAL A 16 -18.49 4.56 -13.77
C VAL A 16 -17.27 4.48 -14.68
N TRP A 17 -16.97 3.28 -15.19
CA TRP A 17 -15.78 2.98 -15.97
C TRP A 17 -16.14 2.51 -17.37
N TYR A 18 -15.38 2.93 -18.37
CA TYR A 18 -15.46 2.32 -19.70
C TYR A 18 -15.02 0.85 -19.61
N PRO A 19 -15.64 -0.06 -20.41
CA PRO A 19 -15.32 -1.48 -20.38
C PRO A 19 -13.91 -1.80 -20.86
N ARG A 20 -13.24 -0.86 -21.53
CA ARG A 20 -11.85 -1.00 -21.95
C ARG A 20 -10.92 -0.63 -20.80
N HIS A 21 -10.41 -1.64 -20.12
CA HIS A 21 -9.36 -1.50 -19.11
C HIS A 21 -8.17 -2.42 -19.43
N LEU A 22 -6.96 -2.04 -19.01
CA LEU A 22 -5.74 -2.82 -19.22
C LEU A 22 -5.06 -3.08 -17.88
N VAL A 23 -4.71 -4.35 -17.63
CA VAL A 23 -3.84 -4.76 -16.52
C VAL A 23 -2.52 -5.19 -17.11
N LEU A 24 -1.48 -4.39 -16.90
CA LEU A 24 -0.16 -4.58 -17.48
C LEU A 24 0.83 -4.96 -16.38
N VAL A 25 1.78 -5.82 -16.73
CA VAL A 25 3.01 -5.98 -15.95
C VAL A 25 4.01 -5.02 -16.57
N THR A 26 4.44 -4.02 -15.80
CA THR A 26 5.38 -3.02 -16.28
C THR A 26 6.82 -3.43 -16.03
N GLU A 27 7.07 -4.24 -15.00
CA GLU A 27 8.40 -4.62 -14.57
C GLU A 27 8.36 -5.92 -13.76
N ILE A 28 9.37 -6.77 -13.95
CA ILE A 28 9.65 -7.91 -13.08
C ILE A 28 10.89 -7.50 -12.28
N GLY A 29 10.70 -7.20 -11.00
CA GLY A 29 11.77 -6.76 -10.12
C GLY A 29 12.51 -7.94 -9.48
N ASN A 30 13.65 -7.64 -8.88
CA ASN A 30 14.35 -8.57 -8.00
C ASN A 30 13.50 -8.84 -6.73
N ASP A 31 13.79 -9.93 -6.03
CA ASP A 31 13.06 -10.41 -4.84
C ASP A 31 11.63 -10.91 -5.09
N ASN A 32 11.34 -11.50 -6.25
CA ASN A 32 10.01 -12.03 -6.60
C ASN A 32 8.90 -10.95 -6.57
N LYS A 33 9.24 -9.70 -6.89
CA LYS A 33 8.29 -8.58 -6.95
C LYS A 33 7.85 -8.31 -8.38
N LEU A 34 6.56 -8.06 -8.57
CA LEU A 34 5.97 -7.70 -9.86
C LEU A 34 5.41 -6.29 -9.78
N LYS A 35 5.83 -5.41 -10.68
CA LYS A 35 5.21 -4.08 -10.82
C LYS A 35 4.10 -4.17 -11.85
N MET A 36 2.93 -3.71 -11.46
CA MET A 36 1.72 -3.76 -12.30
C MET A 36 1.08 -2.39 -12.42
N ALA A 37 0.46 -2.15 -13.57
CA ALA A 37 -0.32 -0.95 -13.84
C ALA A 37 -1.75 -1.34 -14.25
N LEU A 38 -2.74 -0.64 -13.67
CA LEU A 38 -4.13 -0.69 -14.10
C LEU A 38 -4.46 0.61 -14.84
N HIS A 39 -4.76 0.51 -16.12
CA HIS A 39 -5.29 1.62 -16.91
C HIS A 39 -6.80 1.45 -17.06
N CYS A 40 -7.55 2.46 -16.60
CA CYS A 40 -9.00 2.53 -16.73
C CYS A 40 -9.42 3.95 -17.09
N GLN A 41 -10.54 4.08 -17.79
CA GLN A 41 -11.08 5.36 -18.22
C GLN A 41 -12.44 5.59 -17.57
N HIS A 42 -12.64 6.76 -16.97
CA HIS A 42 -13.94 7.14 -16.43
C HIS A 42 -14.91 7.50 -17.55
N THR A 43 -16.20 7.22 -17.36
CA THR A 43 -17.29 7.66 -18.24
C THR A 43 -17.62 9.15 -18.09
N MET A 44 -17.30 9.73 -16.92
CA MET A 44 -17.63 11.11 -16.59
C MET A 44 -16.70 12.16 -17.22
N ASN A 45 -17.19 13.40 -17.31
CA ASN A 45 -16.43 14.54 -17.81
C ASN A 45 -15.22 14.84 -16.91
N TYR A 46 -14.16 15.41 -17.50
CA TYR A 46 -12.96 15.82 -16.78
C TYR A 46 -13.21 16.95 -15.77
N GLN A 47 -14.23 17.77 -16.00
CA GLN A 47 -14.56 18.93 -15.17
C GLN A 47 -15.03 18.55 -13.74
N ASP A 48 -15.58 17.35 -13.56
CA ASP A 48 -16.08 16.85 -12.27
C ASP A 48 -14.97 16.24 -11.40
N TYR A 49 -13.89 17.00 -11.18
CA TYR A 49 -12.66 16.47 -10.59
C TYR A 49 -12.83 15.94 -9.15
N GLY A 50 -13.72 16.56 -8.35
CA GLY A 50 -14.02 16.11 -6.98
C GLY A 50 -14.60 14.69 -6.96
N VAL A 51 -15.71 14.48 -7.66
CA VAL A 51 -16.38 13.17 -7.77
C VAL A 51 -15.46 12.15 -8.44
N ARG A 52 -14.64 12.57 -9.40
CA ARG A 52 -13.64 11.70 -10.04
C ARG A 52 -12.61 11.18 -9.05
N LYS A 53 -12.13 12.03 -8.13
CA LYS A 53 -11.20 11.62 -7.08
C LYS A 53 -11.84 10.61 -6.13
N GLU A 54 -13.08 10.86 -5.71
CA GLU A 54 -13.84 9.96 -4.83
C GLU A 54 -13.98 8.58 -5.47
N ARG A 55 -14.46 8.50 -6.72
CA ARG A 55 -14.58 7.23 -7.46
C ARG A 55 -13.26 6.48 -7.60
N ARG A 56 -12.15 7.21 -7.76
CA ARG A 56 -10.81 6.61 -7.81
C ARG A 56 -10.40 6.04 -6.46
N THR A 57 -10.74 6.71 -5.36
CA THR A 57 -10.52 6.18 -4.00
C THR A 57 -11.31 4.89 -3.79
N ASP A 58 -12.58 4.86 -4.17
CA ASP A 58 -13.42 3.65 -4.08
C ASP A 58 -12.82 2.48 -4.86
N LEU A 59 -12.34 2.74 -6.08
CA LEU A 59 -11.65 1.73 -6.88
C LEU A 59 -10.38 1.20 -6.18
N ILE A 60 -9.58 2.08 -5.56
CA ILE A 60 -8.37 1.66 -4.84
C ILE A 60 -8.72 0.79 -3.63
N ILE A 61 -9.78 1.10 -2.90
CA ILE A 61 -10.25 0.31 -1.75
C ILE A 61 -10.68 -1.09 -2.20
N GLU A 62 -11.45 -1.19 -3.29
CA GLU A 62 -11.87 -2.48 -3.82
C GLU A 62 -10.71 -3.29 -4.39
N LEU A 63 -9.76 -2.64 -5.08
CA LEU A 63 -8.53 -3.30 -5.53
C LEU A 63 -7.72 -3.85 -4.36
N LYS A 64 -7.63 -3.09 -3.26
CA LYS A 64 -6.98 -3.58 -2.03
C LYS A 64 -7.67 -4.84 -1.52
N ARG A 65 -9.01 -4.86 -1.45
CA ARG A 65 -9.77 -6.04 -1.02
C ARG A 65 -9.49 -7.26 -1.92
N ILE A 66 -9.53 -7.07 -3.24
CA ILE A 66 -9.22 -8.12 -4.21
C ILE A 66 -7.78 -8.62 -4.00
N LEU A 67 -6.79 -7.74 -3.83
CA LEU A 67 -5.41 -8.16 -3.62
C LEU A 67 -5.25 -8.97 -2.32
N GLU A 68 -5.90 -8.54 -1.24
CA GLU A 68 -5.91 -9.24 0.05
C GLU A 68 -6.55 -10.63 -0.04
N GLU A 69 -7.65 -10.79 -0.79
CA GLU A 69 -8.30 -12.08 -1.07
C GLU A 69 -7.35 -13.07 -1.78
N PHE A 70 -6.40 -12.56 -2.58
CA PHE A 70 -5.35 -13.36 -3.23
C PHE A 70 -4.08 -13.51 -2.38
N GLY A 71 -4.09 -13.07 -1.12
CA GLY A 71 -2.95 -13.15 -0.21
C GLY A 71 -1.84 -12.12 -0.49
N ILE A 72 -2.09 -11.14 -1.36
CA ILE A 72 -1.14 -10.07 -1.68
C ILE A 72 -1.35 -8.96 -0.66
N LYS A 73 -0.43 -8.87 0.31
CA LYS A 73 -0.50 -7.87 1.37
C LYS A 73 0.18 -6.56 0.96
N TYR A 74 -0.37 -5.46 1.43
CA TYR A 74 0.28 -4.15 1.33
C TYR A 74 1.37 -4.04 2.40
N ASN A 75 2.64 -4.09 1.98
CA ASN A 75 3.77 -3.82 2.87
C ASN A 75 3.94 -2.31 3.03
N ILE A 76 3.47 -1.79 4.16
CA ILE A 76 3.90 -0.47 4.63
C ILE A 76 5.37 -0.62 5.03
N LEU A 77 6.23 0.30 4.59
CA LEU A 77 7.59 0.40 5.11
C LEU A 77 7.51 0.44 6.64
N PRO A 78 8.12 -0.51 7.37
CA PRO A 78 8.10 -0.47 8.81
C PRO A 78 8.74 0.84 9.26
N GLU A 79 7.96 1.65 9.97
CA GLU A 79 8.43 2.92 10.51
C GLU A 79 9.61 2.61 11.45
N GLN A 80 10.81 3.11 11.14
CA GLN A 80 11.98 2.94 11.98
C GLN A 80 11.77 3.70 13.30
N ARG A 81 11.14 3.07 14.29
CA ARG A 81 11.12 3.60 15.65
C ARG A 81 12.51 3.40 16.24
N ASN A 82 13.33 4.44 16.22
CA ASN A 82 14.57 4.50 17.00
C ASN A 82 14.20 4.52 18.49
N LEU A 83 14.04 3.33 19.08
CA LEU A 83 14.01 3.16 20.52
C LEU A 83 15.45 3.29 21.02
N ASN A 84 15.91 4.53 21.18
CA ASN A 84 17.11 4.80 21.97
C ASN A 84 16.76 4.44 23.41
N GLN A 85 17.15 3.23 23.84
CA GLN A 85 17.14 2.84 25.23
C GLN A 85 18.07 3.79 25.99
N VAL A 86 17.50 4.73 26.74
CA VAL A 86 18.23 5.43 27.80
C VAL A 86 18.42 4.41 28.91
N THR A 87 19.55 3.71 28.91
CA THR A 87 20.08 3.07 30.12
C THR A 87 20.38 4.18 31.11
N GLN A 88 19.50 4.34 32.10
CA GLN A 88 19.80 5.08 33.32
C GLN A 88 20.80 4.23 34.13
N ASP A 89 22.10 4.49 33.94
CA ASP A 89 23.12 3.99 34.86
C ASP A 89 22.88 4.60 36.25
N LYS A 90 22.64 3.72 37.21
CA LYS A 90 22.51 4.03 38.63
C LYS A 90 23.93 4.18 39.20
N PRO A 91 24.31 5.29 39.86
CA PRO A 91 25.63 5.36 40.49
C PRO A 91 25.60 4.57 41.81
N ASP A 92 26.23 3.40 41.84
CA ASP A 92 26.50 2.69 43.08
C ASP A 92 27.71 3.31 43.77
N SER A 93 27.43 4.09 44.82
CA SER A 93 28.38 4.50 45.83
C SER A 93 28.96 3.26 46.53
N THR A 94 30.24 2.99 46.37
CA THR A 94 30.99 2.20 47.35
C THR A 94 32.39 2.78 47.52
N ASN A 95 32.66 3.18 48.75
CA ASN A 95 33.90 3.71 49.27
C ASN A 95 35.12 2.88 48.87
N VAL A 96 36.21 3.57 48.51
CA VAL A 96 37.55 3.10 48.85
C VAL A 96 38.32 4.29 49.42
N MET A 97 38.59 4.22 50.72
CA MET A 97 39.41 5.16 51.48
C MET A 97 40.70 4.42 51.85
N LEU A 98 41.84 5.00 51.43
CA LEU A 98 43.22 4.90 51.94
C LEU A 98 44.23 3.93 51.32
N GLU A 99 45.48 4.46 51.36
CA GLU A 99 46.82 3.95 51.07
C GLU A 99 47.29 4.11 49.61
N GLU A 100 48.29 4.94 49.26
CA GLU A 100 49.33 5.71 50.00
C GLU A 100 49.49 7.14 49.44
#